data_AF-A0A257RQL5-F1
#
_entry.id   AF-A0A257RQL5-F1
#
_cell.length_a   1.000
_cell.length_b   1.000
_cell.length_c   1.000
_cell.angle_alpha   90.00
_cell.angle_beta   90.00
_cell.angle_gamma   90.00
#
_symmetry.space_group_name_H-M   'P 1'
#
loop_
_entity.id
_entity.type
_entity.pdbx_description
1 polymer ?
#
loop_
_entity_poly.entity_id
_entity_poly.type
_entity_poly.pdbx_seq_one_letter_code
_entity_poly.pdbx_strand_id
1 'polypeptide(L)'
;MENPEGAVRRVTSGAAAEHAIYHKDEVVPANRFKQFKNLEAQIKEAREEYNEIIERGIDPERQQNPATRASDIEEGRAIKEKLDVLEREKEALEANITKNQAPQNGSK
;
A
#
# COMPACT_ATOMS: atom_id res chain seq x y z
N MET A 1 2.10 -15.35 -28.83
CA MET A 1 0.79 -15.07 -28.21
C MET A 1 0.96 -13.85 -27.33
N GLU A 2 0.65 -12.67 -27.86
CA GLU A 2 0.58 -11.43 -27.08
C GLU A 2 -0.68 -11.45 -26.22
N ASN A 3 -0.58 -10.96 -24.98
CA ASN A 3 -1.72 -10.81 -24.09
C ASN A 3 -2.60 -9.66 -24.59
N PRO A 4 -3.75 -9.92 -25.22
CA PRO A 4 -4.51 -8.91 -25.96
C PRO A 4 -5.17 -7.86 -25.05
N GLU A 5 -5.16 -8.09 -23.73
CA GLU A 5 -5.78 -7.21 -22.73
C GLU A 5 -4.75 -6.43 -21.90
N GLY A 6 -3.46 -6.56 -22.20
CA GLY A 6 -2.38 -5.95 -21.41
C GLY A 6 -2.39 -6.41 -19.95
N ALA A 7 -2.96 -7.57 -19.63
CA ALA A 7 -3.05 -8.02 -18.26
C ALA A 7 -1.69 -8.51 -17.72
N VAL A 8 -1.36 -8.16 -16.47
CA VAL A 8 -0.13 -8.57 -15.81
C VAL A 8 -0.46 -9.74 -14.88
N ARG A 9 0.39 -10.78 -14.90
CA ARG A 9 0.29 -11.91 -13.99
C ARG A 9 0.92 -11.52 -12.64
N ARG A 10 0.12 -11.36 -11.60
CA ARG A 10 0.57 -11.17 -10.21
C ARG A 10 0.65 -12.55 -9.55
N VAL A 11 1.83 -12.90 -9.04
CA VAL A 11 2.02 -14.09 -8.20
C VAL A 11 2.14 -13.61 -6.76
N THR A 12 1.18 -13.96 -5.91
CA THR A 12 1.29 -13.76 -4.46
C THR A 12 1.56 -15.08 -3.78
N SER A 13 2.56 -15.10 -2.90
CA SER A 13 2.93 -16.26 -2.10
C SER A 13 2.51 -16.00 -0.66
N GLY A 14 1.77 -16.94 -0.06
CA GLY A 14 1.41 -16.89 1.36
C GLY A 14 1.83 -18.17 2.08
N ALA A 15 2.19 -18.05 3.36
CA ALA A 15 2.45 -19.19 4.23
C ALA A 15 1.13 -19.66 4.85
N ALA A 16 0.68 -20.87 4.53
CA ALA A 16 -0.37 -21.54 5.30
C ALA A 16 0.25 -22.17 6.56
N ALA A 17 -0.55 -22.27 7.63
CA ALA A 17 -0.11 -22.62 8.99
C ALA A 17 0.64 -23.95 9.15
N GLU A 18 0.71 -24.79 8.11
CA GLU A 18 1.50 -26.02 8.09
C GLU A 18 2.12 -26.21 6.68
N HIS A 19 3.38 -25.81 6.51
CA HIS A 19 4.30 -26.18 5.41
C HIS A 19 3.87 -26.03 3.92
N ALA A 20 2.73 -25.42 3.59
CA ALA A 20 2.32 -25.15 2.22
C ALA A 20 2.49 -23.65 1.87
N ILE A 21 3.43 -23.35 0.98
CA ILE A 21 3.45 -22.07 0.26
C ILE A 21 2.41 -22.21 -0.86
N TYR A 22 1.29 -21.51 -0.76
CA TYR A 22 0.36 -21.43 -1.88
C TYR A 22 0.80 -20.30 -2.81
N HIS A 23 0.70 -20.54 -4.11
CA HIS A 23 0.89 -19.53 -5.15
C HIS A 23 -0.48 -19.16 -5.72
N LYS A 24 -0.88 -17.89 -5.61
CA LYS A 24 -2.07 -17.37 -6.30
C LYS A 24 -1.62 -16.69 -7.59
N ASP A 25 -2.02 -17.27 -8.72
CA ASP A 25 -1.83 -16.69 -10.05
C ASP A 25 -3.03 -15.80 -10.39
N GLU A 26 -2.81 -14.50 -10.51
CA GLU A 26 -3.87 -13.53 -10.78
C GLU A 26 -3.58 -12.74 -12.06
N VAL A 27 -4.55 -12.72 -12.97
CA VAL A 27 -4.51 -11.87 -14.17
C VAL A 27 -5.14 -10.53 -13.82
N VAL A 28 -4.31 -9.49 -13.68
CA VAL A 28 -4.75 -8.14 -13.28
C VAL A 28 -4.64 -7.19 -14.48
N PRO A 29 -5.64 -6.37 -14.81
CA PRO A 29 -5.52 -5.37 -15.88
C PRO A 29 -4.30 -4.46 -15.64
N ALA A 30 -3.45 -4.21 -16.65
CA ALA A 30 -2.22 -3.41 -16.50
C ALA A 30 -2.46 -2.06 -15.81
N ASN A 31 -3.57 -1.38 -16.12
CA ASN A 31 -3.90 -0.09 -15.53
C ASN A 31 -4.07 -0.17 -14.01
N ARG A 32 -4.73 -1.24 -13.52
CA ARG A 32 -4.91 -1.47 -12.07
C ARG A 32 -3.62 -1.92 -11.41
N PHE A 33 -2.82 -2.74 -12.08
CA PHE A 33 -1.50 -3.13 -11.58
C PHE A 33 -0.55 -1.91 -11.46
N LYS A 34 -0.58 -1.02 -12.46
CA LYS A 34 0.19 0.24 -12.44
C LYS A 34 -0.27 1.17 -11.32
N GLN A 35 -1.58 1.32 -11.12
CA GLN A 35 -2.13 2.08 -10.00
C GLN A 35 -1.70 1.50 -8.65
N PHE A 36 -1.77 0.17 -8.50
CA PHE A 36 -1.31 -0.52 -7.30
C PHE A 36 0.16 -0.24 -7.02
N LYS A 37 1.03 -0.37 -8.04
CA LYS A 37 2.46 -0.07 -7.89
C LYS A 37 2.75 1.38 -7.57
N ASN A 38 1.96 2.31 -8.11
CA ASN A 38 2.06 3.73 -7.78
C ASN A 38 1.68 3.99 -6.32
N LEU A 39 0.59 3.38 -5.83
CA LEU A 39 0.20 3.47 -4.42
C LEU A 39 1.26 2.85 -3.50
N GLU A 40 1.86 1.72 -3.87
CA GLU A 40 2.96 1.13 -3.10
C GLU A 40 4.17 2.07 -3.00
N ALA A 41 4.52 2.76 -4.10
CA ALA A 41 5.60 3.74 -4.09
C ALA A 41 5.27 4.92 -3.18
N GLN A 42 4.07 5.51 -3.30
CA GLN A 42 3.64 6.63 -2.47
C GLN A 42 3.56 6.28 -0.97
N ILE A 43 3.10 5.07 -0.63
CA ILE A 43 3.10 4.58 0.75
C ILE A 43 4.54 4.45 1.26
N LYS A 44 5.44 3.93 0.44
CA LYS A 44 6.85 3.80 0.81
C LYS A 44 7.47 5.17 1.09
N GLU A 45 7.29 6.12 0.18
CA GLU A 45 7.78 7.50 0.33
C GLU A 45 7.21 8.14 1.60
N ALA A 46 5.89 8.07 1.80
CA ALA A 46 5.27 8.64 3.00
C ALA A 46 5.74 7.97 4.31
N ARG A 47 6.10 6.68 4.29
CA ARG A 47 6.71 6.00 5.44
C ARG A 47 8.14 6.45 5.68
N GLU A 48 8.92 6.69 4.62
CA GLU A 48 10.26 7.27 4.71
C GLU A 48 10.17 8.68 5.32
N GLU A 49 9.27 9.53 4.80
CA GLU A 49 9.03 10.88 5.35
C GLU A 49 8.62 10.83 6.85
N TYR A 50 7.73 9.90 7.22
CA TYR A 50 7.30 9.72 8.62
C TYR A 50 8.45 9.28 9.54
N ASN A 51 9.32 8.38 9.07
CA ASN A 51 10.49 7.95 9.83
C ASN A 51 11.47 9.11 10.04
N GLU A 52 11.70 9.94 9.04
CA GLU A 52 12.53 11.14 9.19
C GLU A 52 11.94 12.09 10.24
N ILE A 53 10.62 12.20 10.36
CA ILE A 53 9.97 12.99 11.43
C ILE A 53 10.23 12.38 12.80
N ILE A 54 10.15 11.05 12.92
CA ILE A 54 10.46 10.36 14.17
C ILE A 54 11.92 10.60 14.56
N GLU A 55 12.85 10.50 13.60
CA GLU A 55 14.27 10.76 13.81
C GLU A 55 14.53 12.21 14.25
N ARG A 56 13.82 13.18 13.65
CA ARG A 56 13.84 14.57 14.13
C ARG A 56 13.24 14.71 15.53
N GLY A 57 12.17 13.98 15.84
CA GLY A 57 11.49 14.04 17.13
C GLY A 57 12.28 13.44 18.28
N ILE A 58 13.23 12.53 18.02
CA ILE A 58 14.15 11.98 19.03
C ILE A 58 15.37 12.88 19.28
N ASP A 59 15.60 13.89 18.44
CA ASP A 59 16.71 14.82 18.59
C ASP A 59 16.57 15.65 19.89
N PRO A 60 17.54 15.58 20.82
CA PRO A 60 17.44 16.22 22.12
C PRO A 60 17.49 17.76 22.06
N GLU A 61 18.08 18.35 21.03
CA GLU A 61 18.09 19.81 20.84
C GLU A 61 16.71 20.30 20.39
N ARG A 62 16.05 19.56 19.49
CA ARG A 62 14.68 19.85 19.06
C ARG A 62 13.66 19.60 20.16
N GLN A 63 13.82 18.57 20.99
CA GLN A 63 12.93 18.29 22.12
C GLN A 63 12.93 19.39 23.19
N GLN A 64 14.06 20.08 23.37
CA GLN A 64 14.16 21.20 24.30
C GLN A 64 13.40 22.44 23.81
N ASN A 65 13.09 22.54 22.51
CA ASN A 65 12.30 23.62 21.95
C ASN A 65 10.82 23.21 21.78
N PRO A 66 9.90 23.73 22.60
CA PRO A 66 8.49 23.32 22.56
C PRO A 66 7.80 23.68 21.24
N ALA A 67 8.21 24.75 20.56
CA ALA A 67 7.64 25.13 19.27
C ALA A 67 8.06 24.14 18.16
N THR A 68 9.34 23.78 18.13
CA THR A 68 9.88 22.78 17.19
C THR A 68 9.23 21.41 17.42
N ARG A 69 9.14 20.98 18.68
CA ARG A 69 8.49 19.72 19.04
C ARG A 69 7.01 19.69 18.63
N ALA A 70 6.28 20.79 18.82
CA ALA A 70 4.88 20.86 18.40
C ALA A 70 4.75 20.77 16.87
N SER A 71 5.65 21.42 16.12
CA SER A 71 5.72 21.31 14.64
C SER A 71 5.97 19.87 14.19
N ASP A 72 7.00 19.21 14.74
CA ASP A 72 7.34 17.84 14.35
C ASP A 72 6.18 16.86 14.66
N ILE A 73 5.43 17.07 15.75
CA ILE A 73 4.23 16.27 16.09
C ILE A 73 3.09 16.51 15.09
N GLU A 74 2.86 17.77 14.68
CA GLU A 74 1.82 18.12 13.72
C GLU A 74 2.14 17.57 12.33
N GLU A 75 3.39 17.74 11.86
CA GLU A 75 3.88 17.16 10.62
C GLU A 75 3.74 15.62 10.64
N GLY A 76 4.14 14.97 11.74
CA GLY A 76 3.99 13.53 11.90
C GLY A 76 2.54 13.06 11.84
N ARG A 77 1.61 13.83 12.43
CA ARG A 77 0.18 13.54 12.33
C ARG A 77 -0.35 13.67 10.90
N ALA A 78 0.06 14.72 10.18
CA ALA A 78 -0.35 14.93 8.80
C ALA A 78 0.12 13.80 7.88
N ILE A 79 1.37 13.36 8.01
CA ILE A 79 1.90 12.24 7.22
C ILE A 79 1.22 10.92 7.61
N LYS A 80 0.93 10.71 8.90
CA LYS A 80 0.17 9.54 9.34
C LYS A 80 -1.23 9.50 8.71
N GLU A 81 -1.94 10.62 8.67
CA GLU A 81 -3.25 10.71 8.02
C GLU A 81 -3.16 10.42 6.51
N LYS A 82 -2.12 10.95 5.84
CA LYS A 82 -1.82 10.63 4.43
C LYS A 82 -1.57 9.13 4.23
N LEU A 83 -0.84 8.48 5.13
CA LEU A 83 -0.61 7.04 5.10
C LEU A 83 -1.91 6.25 5.27
N ASP A 84 -2.75 6.61 6.25
CA ASP A 84 -4.05 5.97 6.46
C ASP A 84 -4.94 6.05 5.20
N VAL A 85 -4.93 7.20 4.50
CA VAL A 85 -5.67 7.36 3.24
C VAL A 85 -5.10 6.48 2.14
N LEU A 86 -3.78 6.50 1.93
CA LEU A 86 -3.12 5.69 0.89
C LEU A 86 -3.29 4.18 1.13
N GLU A 87 -3.23 3.73 2.38
CA GLU A 87 -3.47 2.34 2.75
C GLU A 87 -4.92 1.92 2.47
N ARG A 88 -5.90 2.77 2.82
CA ARG A 88 -7.31 2.52 2.46
C ARG A 88 -7.55 2.47 0.96
N GLU A 89 -6.92 3.36 0.19
CA GLU A 89 -7.00 3.35 -1.27
C GLU A 89 -6.40 2.06 -1.86
N LYS A 90 -5.28 1.61 -1.30
CA LYS A 90 -4.65 0.33 -1.67
C LYS A 90 -5.59 -0.84 -1.38
N GLU A 91 -6.15 -0.91 -0.17
CA GLU A 91 -7.11 -1.96 0.22
C GLU A 91 -8.35 -1.96 -0.68
N ALA A 92 -8.90 -0.78 -0.98
CA ALA A 92 -10.05 -0.65 -1.89
C ALA A 92 -9.72 -1.12 -3.30
N LEU A 93 -8.51 -0.83 -3.80
CA LEU A 93 -8.03 -1.31 -5.09
C LEU A 93 -7.86 -2.83 -5.10
N GLU A 94 -7.29 -3.42 -4.05
CA GLU A 94 -7.15 -4.88 -3.90
C GLU A 94 -8.51 -5.58 -3.81
N ALA A 95 -9.48 -5.00 -3.08
CA ALA A 95 -10.85 -5.49 -3.02
C ALA A 95 -11.55 -5.42 -4.39
N ASN A 96 -11.33 -4.35 -5.16
CA ASN A 96 -11.88 -4.21 -6.51
C ASN A 96 -11.24 -5.16 -7.53
N ILE A 97 -9.95 -5.47 -7.37
CA ILE A 97 -9.29 -6.53 -8.16
C ILE A 97 -9.94 -7.88 -7.83
N THR A 98 -10.15 -8.18 -6.55
CA THR A 98 -10.74 -9.45 -6.09
C THR A 98 -12.21 -9.61 -6.49
N LYS A 99 -13.03 -8.56 -6.40
CA LYS A 99 -14.46 -8.62 -6.78
C LYS A 99 -14.69 -8.86 -8.27
N ASN A 100 -13.81 -8.34 -9.13
CA ASN A 100 -13.87 -8.62 -10.56
C ASN A 100 -13.38 -10.04 -10.94
N GLN A 101 -12.91 -10.83 -9.97
CA GLN A 101 -12.55 -12.23 -10.14
C GLN A 101 -13.68 -13.20 -9.73
N ALA A 102 -14.79 -12.71 -9.17
CA ALA A 102 -15.92 -13.59 -8.88
C ALA A 102 -16.48 -14.13 -10.20
N PRO A 103 -16.59 -15.45 -10.40
CA PRO A 103 -17.22 -15.98 -11.60
C PRO A 103 -18.62 -15.39 -11.66
N GLN A 104 -18.96 -14.76 -12.78
CA GLN A 104 -20.35 -14.60 -13.16
C GLN A 104 -20.85 -16.01 -13.48
N ASN A 105 -21.12 -16.81 -12.45
CA ASN A 105 -21.93 -18.01 -12.57
C ASN A 105 -23.35 -17.52 -12.84
N GLY A 106 -23.57 -17.12 -14.09
CA GLY A 106 -24.88 -17.07 -14.69
C GLY A 106 -25.38 -18.50 -14.77
N SER A 107 -26.06 -18.95 -13.71
CA SER A 107 -27.06 -20.00 -13.85
C SER A 107 -28.06 -19.55 -14.91
N LYS A 108 -28.17 -20.31 -16.00
CA LYS A 108 -29.43 -20.66 -16.63
C LYS A 108 -29.27 -21.92 -17.45
#